data_AF-A0A3A0FR66-F1
#
_entry.id   AF-A0A3A0FR66-F1
#
_cell.length_a   1.000
_cell.length_b   1.000
_cell.length_c   1.000
_cell.angle_alpha   90.00
_cell.angle_beta   90.00
_cell.angle_gamma   90.00
#
_symmetry.space_group_name_H-M   'P 1'
#
loop_
_entity.id
_entity.type
_entity.pdbx_description
1 polymer ?
#
loop_
_entity_poly.entity_id
_entity_poly.type
_entity_poly.pdbx_seq_one_letter_code
_entity_poly.pdbx_strand_id
1 'polypeptide(L)'
;MGPVERDDSDRDDSDRERSYEATFARQHRQLDAMFDGLLLALRSDAGELHGVRERFAALRDALEAHVDQEDRLYYPAVRALRPVYRPQIEQLFDAHETFRARLGEIDASLANGAAADARAALGEFARAFALHEAAEEQMLRSIDAELAAAAAETPLP
;
A
#
# COMPACT_ATOMS: atom_id res chain seq x y z
N MET A 1 -26.21 48.37 -16.45
CA MET A 1 -25.18 47.40 -16.87
C MET A 1 -24.37 47.05 -15.63
N GLY A 2 -24.70 45.95 -14.97
CA GLY A 2 -23.91 45.39 -13.88
C GLY A 2 -23.19 44.14 -14.37
N PRO A 3 -21.96 43.85 -13.91
CA PRO A 3 -21.24 42.65 -14.33
C PRO A 3 -21.92 41.43 -13.70
N VAL A 4 -22.23 40.46 -14.55
CA VAL A 4 -22.72 39.14 -14.14
C VAL A 4 -21.52 38.38 -13.58
N GLU A 5 -21.52 38.13 -12.28
CA GLU A 5 -20.61 37.18 -11.63
C GLU A 5 -20.91 35.79 -12.22
N ARG A 6 -19.91 35.21 -12.91
CA ARG A 6 -19.98 33.83 -13.35
C ARG A 6 -19.54 32.96 -12.18
N ASP A 7 -20.48 32.13 -11.76
CA ASP A 7 -20.29 31.06 -10.80
C ASP A 7 -19.30 30.03 -11.37
N ASP A 8 -18.09 29.98 -10.81
CA ASP A 8 -17.00 29.07 -11.15
C ASP A 8 -17.06 27.80 -10.25
N SER A 9 -18.26 27.33 -9.87
CA SER A 9 -18.42 26.17 -8.96
C SER A 9 -18.33 24.80 -9.65
N ASP A 10 -18.08 24.73 -10.95
CA ASP A 10 -18.08 23.48 -11.74
C ASP A 10 -16.66 23.00 -12.13
N ARG A 11 -15.62 23.59 -11.54
CA ARG A 11 -14.25 23.09 -11.68
C ARG A 11 -13.85 22.39 -10.40
N ASP A 12 -13.48 21.11 -10.51
CA ASP A 12 -12.67 20.34 -9.55
C ASP A 12 -13.38 19.23 -8.72
N ASP A 13 -14.24 18.42 -9.35
CA ASP A 13 -14.54 17.06 -8.85
C ASP A 13 -13.99 15.95 -9.77
N SER A 14 -13.71 16.25 -11.04
CA SER A 14 -13.13 15.31 -12.01
C SER A 14 -11.63 15.03 -11.81
N ASP A 15 -10.91 15.85 -11.04
CA ASP A 15 -9.48 15.66 -10.70
C ASP A 15 -9.29 14.91 -9.36
N ARG A 16 -10.38 14.62 -8.63
CA ARG A 16 -10.39 13.83 -7.39
C ARG A 16 -10.48 12.33 -7.61
N GLU A 17 -10.97 11.89 -8.77
CA GLU A 17 -10.81 10.50 -9.24
C GLU A 17 -9.40 10.26 -9.79
N ARG A 18 -8.38 10.63 -8.99
CA ARG A 18 -7.09 9.96 -9.11
C ARG A 18 -7.38 8.50 -8.80
N SER A 19 -7.37 7.64 -9.83
CA SER A 19 -7.61 6.20 -9.67
C SER A 19 -6.86 5.70 -8.45
N TYR A 20 -7.58 4.99 -7.57
CA TYR A 20 -7.01 4.43 -6.35
C TYR A 20 -5.75 3.61 -6.68
N GLU A 21 -5.73 2.91 -7.82
CA GLU A 21 -4.56 2.21 -8.36
C GLU A 21 -3.32 3.12 -8.42
N ALA A 22 -3.44 4.33 -8.97
CA ALA A 22 -2.31 5.24 -9.11
C ALA A 22 -1.78 5.75 -7.76
N THR A 23 -2.65 5.82 -6.75
CA THR A 23 -2.26 6.19 -5.39
C THR A 23 -1.56 5.03 -4.68
N PHE A 24 -2.13 3.83 -4.70
CA PHE A 24 -1.54 2.62 -4.12
C PHE A 24 -0.20 2.28 -4.78
N ALA A 25 -0.13 2.27 -6.11
CA ALA A 25 1.12 2.03 -6.83
C ALA A 25 2.23 3.04 -6.48
N ARG A 26 1.88 4.29 -6.09
CA ARG A 26 2.88 5.26 -5.59
C ARG A 26 3.34 4.90 -4.19
N GLN A 27 2.44 4.48 -3.30
CA GLN A 27 2.77 4.03 -1.95
C GLN A 27 3.64 2.77 -2.00
N HIS A 28 3.30 1.79 -2.84
CA HIS A 28 4.08 0.57 -3.07
C HIS A 28 5.52 0.88 -3.48
N ARG A 29 5.71 1.70 -4.53
CA ARG A 29 7.05 2.13 -4.96
C ARG A 29 7.86 2.83 -3.86
N GLN A 30 7.19 3.55 -2.96
CA GLN A 30 7.86 4.17 -1.83
C GLN A 30 8.30 3.11 -0.81
N LEU A 31 7.45 2.14 -0.49
CA LEU A 31 7.78 1.03 0.42
C LEU A 31 8.91 0.16 -0.14
N ASP A 32 8.88 -0.17 -1.44
CA ASP A 32 9.96 -0.86 -2.14
C ASP A 32 11.32 -0.15 -1.96
N ALA A 33 11.36 1.16 -2.17
CA ALA A 33 12.58 1.93 -2.00
C ALA A 33 13.09 1.91 -0.54
N MET A 34 12.17 1.84 0.43
CA MET A 34 12.51 1.71 1.85
C MET A 34 13.05 0.31 2.18
N PHE A 35 12.46 -0.75 1.62
CA PHE A 35 12.97 -2.12 1.72
C PHE A 35 14.40 -2.23 1.17
N ASP A 36 14.63 -1.71 -0.04
CA ASP A 36 15.93 -1.72 -0.69
C ASP A 36 16.98 -0.95 0.12
N GLY A 37 16.61 0.24 0.60
CA GLY A 37 17.48 1.06 1.44
C GLY A 37 17.87 0.36 2.75
N LEU A 38 16.92 -0.33 3.39
CA LEU A 38 17.18 -1.06 4.62
C LEU A 38 18.01 -2.34 4.39
N LEU A 39 17.71 -3.09 3.33
CA LEU A 39 18.50 -4.26 2.93
C LEU A 39 19.95 -3.89 2.58
N LEU A 40 20.16 -2.73 1.95
CA LEU A 40 21.49 -2.19 1.69
C LEU A 40 22.23 -1.80 2.98
N ALA A 41 21.52 -1.16 3.93
CA ALA A 41 22.09 -0.81 5.23
C ALA A 41 22.54 -2.06 6.01
N LEU A 42 21.73 -3.12 5.99
CA LEU A 42 22.03 -4.42 6.61
C LEU A 42 23.15 -5.21 5.93
N ARG A 43 23.56 -4.84 4.71
CA ARG A 43 24.69 -5.46 4.00
C ARG A 43 26.03 -4.86 4.38
N SER A 44 26.05 -3.65 4.88
CA SER A 44 27.28 -2.94 5.21
C SER A 44 27.75 -3.38 6.59
N ASP A 45 28.88 -4.12 6.66
CA ASP A 45 29.50 -4.60 7.91
C ASP A 45 29.84 -3.45 8.91
N ALA A 46 29.82 -2.20 8.42
CA ALA A 46 30.06 -0.98 9.19
C ALA A 46 28.78 -0.23 9.60
N GLY A 47 27.58 -0.79 9.36
CA GLY A 47 26.33 -0.13 9.71
C GLY A 47 26.16 -0.02 11.22
N GLU A 48 26.20 1.19 11.78
CA GLU A 48 25.75 1.42 13.15
C GLU A 48 24.31 0.89 13.29
N LEU A 49 24.14 -0.15 14.11
CA LEU A 49 22.84 -0.80 14.34
C LEU A 49 21.73 0.21 14.71
N HIS A 50 22.11 1.34 15.31
CA HIS A 50 21.20 2.43 15.60
C HIS A 50 20.51 2.98 14.34
N GLY A 51 21.28 3.36 13.30
CA GLY A 51 20.71 3.87 12.06
C GLY A 51 19.91 2.84 11.26
N VAL A 52 20.24 1.55 11.40
CA VAL A 52 19.43 0.46 10.84
C VAL A 52 18.06 0.39 11.54
N ARG A 53 18.04 0.49 12.87
CA ARG A 53 16.80 0.45 13.66
C ARG A 53 15.90 1.64 13.39
N GLU A 54 16.46 2.84 13.21
CA GLU A 54 15.67 4.02 12.82
C GLU A 54 15.03 3.86 11.45
N ARG A 55 15.78 3.36 10.46
CA ARG A 55 15.23 3.07 9.12
C ARG A 55 14.17 1.99 9.16
N PHE A 56 14.37 0.94 9.96
CA PHE A 56 13.38 -0.10 10.15
C PHE A 56 12.10 0.43 10.81
N ALA A 57 12.22 1.27 11.84
CA ALA A 57 11.06 1.92 12.46
C ALA A 57 10.28 2.77 11.45
N ALA A 58 10.97 3.57 10.63
CA ALA A 58 10.32 4.34 9.58
C ALA A 58 9.58 3.46 8.55
N LEU A 59 10.19 2.35 8.12
CA LEU A 59 9.56 1.37 7.23
C LEU A 59 8.33 0.73 7.87
N ARG A 60 8.44 0.29 9.13
CA ARG A 60 7.32 -0.32 9.87
C ARG A 60 6.15 0.65 9.98
N ASP A 61 6.42 1.89 10.39
CA ASP A 61 5.37 2.90 10.58
C ASP A 61 4.71 3.27 9.23
N ALA A 62 5.49 3.34 8.14
CA ALA A 62 4.94 3.58 6.80
C ALA A 62 4.07 2.41 6.30
N LEU A 63 4.51 1.16 6.51
CA LEU A 63 3.76 -0.03 6.13
C LEU A 63 2.47 -0.15 6.96
N GLU A 64 2.54 0.07 8.27
CA GLU A 64 1.37 0.04 9.15
C GLU A 64 0.35 1.10 8.75
N ALA A 65 0.79 2.32 8.41
CA ALA A 65 -0.10 3.37 7.93
C ALA A 65 -0.78 3.00 6.60
N HIS A 66 -0.04 2.37 5.68
CA HIS A 66 -0.56 1.92 4.39
C HIS A 66 -1.60 0.81 4.57
N VAL A 67 -1.27 -0.23 5.34
CA VAL A 67 -2.19 -1.32 5.66
C VAL A 67 -3.43 -0.83 6.42
N ASP A 68 -3.27 0.08 7.39
CA ASP A 68 -4.42 0.64 8.13
C ASP A 68 -5.35 1.45 7.21
N GLN A 69 -4.81 2.13 6.19
CA GLN A 69 -5.59 2.84 5.18
C GLN A 69 -6.44 1.84 4.37
N GLU A 70 -5.86 0.71 3.97
CA GLU A 70 -6.57 -0.34 3.22
C GLU A 70 -7.64 -1.01 4.08
N ASP A 71 -7.24 -1.48 5.26
CA ASP A 71 -8.07 -2.25 6.18
C ASP A 71 -9.30 -1.47 6.67
N ARG A 72 -9.12 -0.15 6.93
CA ARG A 72 -10.17 0.67 7.56
C ARG A 72 -10.97 1.52 6.59
N LEU A 73 -10.39 1.90 5.46
CA LEU A 73 -11.01 2.86 4.55
C LEU A 73 -11.36 2.21 3.22
N TYR A 74 -10.40 1.54 2.59
CA TYR A 74 -10.56 1.10 1.21
C TYR A 74 -11.33 -0.23 1.08
N TYR A 75 -10.82 -1.31 1.65
CA TYR A 75 -11.44 -2.63 1.52
C TYR A 75 -12.87 -2.73 2.07
N PRO A 76 -13.25 -2.05 3.18
CA PRO A 76 -14.64 -2.05 3.62
C PRO A 76 -15.60 -1.52 2.55
N ALA A 77 -15.22 -0.45 1.83
CA ALA A 77 -16.04 0.12 0.78
C ALA A 77 -16.14 -0.83 -0.43
N VAL A 78 -15.02 -1.41 -0.87
CA VAL A 78 -15.02 -2.40 -1.97
C VAL A 78 -15.88 -3.62 -1.60
N ARG A 79 -15.75 -4.13 -0.38
CA ARG A 79 -16.51 -5.28 0.12
C ARG A 79 -18.02 -5.04 0.13
N ALA A 80 -18.44 -3.82 0.41
CA ALA A 80 -19.84 -3.41 0.43
C ALA A 80 -20.40 -3.22 -0.99
N LEU A 81 -19.65 -2.54 -1.85
CA LEU A 81 -20.08 -2.14 -3.19
C LEU A 81 -19.88 -3.23 -4.25
N ARG A 82 -18.93 -4.14 -4.04
CA ARG A 82 -18.55 -5.21 -4.98
C ARG A 82 -18.31 -6.53 -4.24
N PRO A 83 -19.39 -7.23 -3.80
CA PRO A 83 -19.27 -8.46 -3.02
C PRO A 83 -18.49 -9.60 -3.69
N VAL A 84 -18.35 -9.57 -5.02
CA VAL A 84 -17.58 -10.56 -5.79
C VAL A 84 -16.09 -10.62 -5.38
N TYR A 85 -15.53 -9.52 -4.88
CA TYR A 85 -14.14 -9.43 -4.43
C TYR A 85 -13.91 -9.82 -2.96
N ARG A 86 -14.96 -10.26 -2.24
CA ARG A 86 -14.87 -10.65 -0.82
C ARG A 86 -13.76 -11.66 -0.52
N PRO A 87 -13.65 -12.79 -1.26
CA PRO A 87 -12.61 -13.77 -0.98
C PRO A 87 -11.19 -13.22 -1.14
N GLN A 88 -10.96 -12.35 -2.13
CA GLN A 88 -9.69 -11.70 -2.37
C GLN A 88 -9.35 -10.73 -1.23
N ILE A 89 -10.32 -9.91 -0.83
CA ILE A 89 -10.15 -8.98 0.31
C ILE A 89 -9.84 -9.73 1.61
N GLU A 90 -10.50 -10.86 1.87
CA GLU A 90 -10.22 -11.67 3.06
C GLU A 90 -8.78 -12.22 3.04
N GLN A 91 -8.27 -12.64 1.88
CA GLN A 91 -6.86 -13.05 1.74
C GLN A 91 -5.88 -11.89 1.96
N LEU A 92 -6.23 -10.67 1.55
CA LEU A 92 -5.39 -9.47 1.78
C LEU A 92 -5.33 -9.15 3.28
N PHE A 93 -6.46 -9.18 3.99
CA PHE A 93 -6.50 -9.02 5.45
C PHE A 93 -5.63 -10.06 6.19
N ASP A 94 -5.73 -11.34 5.80
CA ASP A 94 -4.92 -12.40 6.41
C ASP A 94 -3.41 -12.19 6.16
N ALA A 95 -3.04 -11.68 4.98
CA ALA A 95 -1.67 -11.30 4.67
C ALA A 95 -1.19 -10.15 5.56
N HIS A 96 -2.01 -9.13 5.82
CA HIS A 96 -1.69 -8.00 6.69
C HIS A 96 -1.38 -8.40 8.12
N GLU A 97 -2.19 -9.31 8.70
CA GLU A 97 -1.90 -9.86 10.03
C GLU A 97 -0.57 -10.61 10.06
N THR A 98 -0.30 -11.39 9.00
CA THR A 98 0.99 -12.07 8.85
C THR A 98 2.14 -11.06 8.76
N PHE A 99 1.96 -9.95 8.05
CA PHE A 99 2.97 -8.91 7.91
C PHE A 99 3.29 -8.21 9.23
N ARG A 100 2.27 -7.86 10.00
CA ARG A 100 2.43 -7.29 11.36
C ARG A 100 3.26 -8.22 12.25
N ALA A 101 2.98 -9.52 12.22
CA ALA A 101 3.75 -10.51 12.97
C ALA A 101 5.22 -10.58 12.52
N ARG A 102 5.47 -10.64 11.20
CA ARG A 102 6.85 -10.68 10.65
C ARG A 102 7.66 -9.43 10.96
N LEU A 103 7.03 -8.26 10.96
CA LEU A 103 7.69 -7.01 11.38
C LEU A 103 8.14 -7.10 12.85
N GLY A 104 7.33 -7.68 13.73
CA GLY A 104 7.71 -7.94 15.12
C GLY A 104 8.94 -8.86 15.25
N GLU A 105 9.01 -9.92 14.44
CA GLU A 105 10.16 -10.84 14.42
C GLU A 105 11.46 -10.16 13.94
N ILE A 106 11.35 -9.30 12.91
CA ILE A 106 12.49 -8.52 12.40
C ILE A 106 12.96 -7.51 13.46
N ASP A 107 12.05 -6.80 14.12
CA ASP A 107 12.39 -5.85 15.18
C ASP A 107 13.14 -6.54 16.33
N ALA A 108 12.65 -7.71 16.76
CA ALA A 108 13.29 -8.51 17.79
C ALA A 108 14.69 -8.96 17.38
N SER A 109 14.88 -9.36 16.13
CA SER A 109 16.19 -9.75 15.58
C SER A 109 17.18 -8.56 15.59
N LEU A 110 16.72 -7.37 15.18
CA LEU A 110 17.52 -6.14 15.23
C LEU A 110 17.87 -5.73 16.66
N ALA A 111 16.93 -5.84 17.60
CA ALA A 111 17.14 -5.53 19.01
C ALA A 111 18.19 -6.45 19.67
N ASN A 112 18.24 -7.71 19.25
CA ASN A 112 19.21 -8.71 19.72
C ASN A 112 20.57 -8.63 19.00
N GLY A 113 20.75 -7.69 18.07
CA GLY A 113 21.99 -7.57 17.28
C GLY A 113 22.17 -8.68 16.24
N ALA A 114 21.13 -9.46 15.96
CA ALA A 114 21.14 -10.55 14.98
C ALA A 114 20.93 -10.01 13.56
N ALA A 115 21.86 -9.18 13.08
CA ALA A 115 21.72 -8.47 11.80
C ALA A 115 21.58 -9.41 10.59
N ALA A 116 22.26 -10.57 10.60
CA ALA A 116 22.14 -11.56 9.53
C ALA A 116 20.73 -12.17 9.46
N ASP A 117 20.16 -12.51 10.62
CA ASP A 117 18.80 -13.07 10.72
C ASP A 117 17.76 -12.02 10.33
N ALA A 118 17.91 -10.79 10.84
CA ALA A 118 17.05 -9.67 10.46
C ALA A 118 17.09 -9.41 8.94
N ARG A 119 18.27 -9.49 8.32
CA ARG A 119 18.42 -9.34 6.87
C ARG A 119 17.74 -10.47 6.09
N ALA A 120 17.88 -11.71 6.53
CA ALA A 120 17.23 -12.85 5.89
C ALA A 120 15.70 -12.70 5.97
N ALA A 121 15.19 -12.44 7.18
CA ALA A 121 13.77 -12.24 7.44
C ALA A 121 13.21 -11.04 6.64
N LEU A 122 13.92 -9.91 6.60
CA LEU A 122 13.50 -8.75 5.81
C LEU A 122 13.47 -9.06 4.31
N GLY A 123 14.43 -9.83 3.79
CA GLY A 123 14.45 -10.21 2.38
C GLY A 123 13.32 -11.18 2.00
N GLU A 124 12.94 -12.07 2.90
CA GLU A 124 11.75 -12.92 2.73
C GLU A 124 10.46 -12.10 2.79
N PHE A 125 10.38 -11.19 3.76
CA PHE A 125 9.25 -10.31 3.94
C PHE A 125 9.03 -9.39 2.73
N ALA A 126 10.08 -8.74 2.21
CA ALA A 126 10.00 -7.88 1.02
C ALA A 126 9.48 -8.65 -0.21
N ARG A 127 9.89 -9.91 -0.40
CA ARG A 127 9.36 -10.76 -1.49
C ARG A 127 7.89 -11.10 -1.31
N ALA A 128 7.47 -11.42 -0.08
CA ALA A 128 6.07 -11.69 0.22
C ALA A 128 5.20 -10.44 0.03
N PHE A 129 5.72 -9.28 0.43
CA PHE A 129 5.05 -8.00 0.27
C PHE A 129 4.87 -7.64 -1.21
N ALA A 130 5.91 -7.76 -2.04
CA ALA A 130 5.79 -7.50 -3.49
C ALA A 130 4.77 -8.41 -4.20
N LEU A 131 4.64 -9.68 -3.77
CA LEU A 131 3.60 -10.57 -4.29
C LEU A 131 2.19 -10.13 -3.88
N HIS A 132 2.06 -9.62 -2.66
CA HIS A 132 0.81 -9.07 -2.13
C HIS A 132 0.41 -7.79 -2.88
N GLU A 133 1.33 -6.83 -3.06
CA GLU A 133 1.07 -5.60 -3.82
C GLU A 133 0.62 -5.92 -5.26
N ALA A 134 1.27 -6.88 -5.92
CA ALA A 134 0.87 -7.29 -7.27
C ALA A 134 -0.55 -7.87 -7.32
N ALA A 135 -0.95 -8.64 -6.31
CA ALA A 135 -2.30 -9.18 -6.19
C ALA A 135 -3.33 -8.08 -5.93
N GLU A 136 -3.00 -7.12 -5.07
CA GLU A 136 -3.85 -5.97 -4.80
C GLU A 136 -4.04 -5.13 -6.06
N GLU A 137 -2.96 -4.74 -6.72
CA GLU A 137 -3.04 -3.93 -7.94
C GLU A 137 -3.81 -4.65 -9.07
N GLN A 138 -3.71 -5.97 -9.16
CA GLN A 138 -4.51 -6.76 -10.10
C GLN A 138 -6.01 -6.66 -9.79
N MET A 139 -6.38 -6.72 -8.51
CA MET A 139 -7.77 -6.54 -8.07
C MET A 139 -8.25 -5.12 -8.41
N LEU A 140 -7.45 -4.09 -8.11
CA LEU A 140 -7.78 -2.68 -8.39
C LEU A 140 -8.03 -2.45 -9.89
N ARG A 141 -7.14 -2.95 -10.75
CA ARG A 141 -7.32 -2.86 -12.21
C ARG A 141 -8.60 -3.54 -12.70
N SER A 142 -8.98 -4.65 -12.08
CA SER A 142 -10.21 -5.37 -12.43
C SER A 142 -11.44 -4.53 -12.08
N ILE A 143 -11.43 -3.88 -10.91
CA ILE A 143 -12.49 -2.96 -10.48
C ILE A 143 -12.59 -1.75 -11.42
N ASP A 144 -11.46 -1.13 -11.76
CA ASP A 144 -11.42 0.04 -12.65
C ASP A 144 -11.93 -0.32 -14.06
N ALA A 145 -11.58 -1.51 -14.58
CA ALA A 145 -12.07 -1.99 -15.86
C ALA A 145 -13.59 -2.24 -15.86
N GLU A 146 -14.14 -2.82 -14.77
CA GLU A 146 -15.59 -3.00 -14.60
C GLU A 146 -16.33 -1.65 -14.57
N LEU A 147 -15.77 -0.67 -13.86
CA LEU A 147 -16.35 0.68 -13.78
C LEU A 147 -16.37 1.38 -15.14
N ALA A 148 -15.27 1.31 -15.89
CA ALA A 148 -15.18 1.87 -17.23
C ALA A 148 -16.19 1.20 -18.20
N ALA A 149 -16.35 -0.12 -18.11
CA ALA A 149 -17.33 -0.85 -18.93
C ALA A 149 -18.77 -0.44 -18.60
N ALA A 150 -19.13 -0.37 -17.32
CA ALA A 150 -20.48 0.05 -16.90
C ALA A 150 -20.83 1.48 -17.33
N ALA A 151 -19.85 2.39 -17.33
CA ALA A 151 -20.03 3.76 -17.81
C ALA A 151 -20.26 3.82 -19.33
N ALA A 152 -19.64 2.93 -20.11
CA ALA A 152 -19.81 2.86 -21.55
C ALA A 152 -21.18 2.28 -21.98
N GLU A 153 -21.77 1.41 -21.15
CA GLU A 153 -23.06 0.74 -21.41
C GLU A 153 -24.29 1.58 -21.02
N THR A 154 -24.09 2.72 -20.35
CA THR A 154 -25.16 3.63 -19.93
C THR A 154 -25.14 4.90 -20.79
N PRO A 155 -25.65 4.89 -22.04
CA PRO A 155 -25.76 6.12 -22.82
C PRO A 155 -26.77 7.05 -22.14
N LEU A 156 -26.34 8.29 -21.87
CA LEU A 156 -27.22 9.36 -21.39
C LEU A 156 -28.42 9.53 -22.35
N PRO A 157 -29.66 9.68 -21.82
CA PRO A 157 -30.84 9.95 -22.64
C PRO A 157 -30.78 11.31 -23.34
#